data_AF-A0A957VSM1-F1
#
_entry.id   AF-A0A957VSM1-F1
#
_cell.length_a   1.000
_cell.length_b   1.000
_cell.length_c   1.000
_cell.angle_alpha   90.00
_cell.angle_beta   90.00
_cell.angle_gamma   90.00
#
_symmetry.space_group_name_H-M   'P 1'
#
loop_
_entity.id
_entity.type
_entity.pdbx_description
1 polymer ?
#
loop_
_entity_poly.entity_id
_entity_poly.type
_entity_poly.pdbx_seq_one_letter_code
_entity_poly.pdbx_strand_id
1 'polypeptide(L)' 'MDSTANAIDQLTFEEAYNRLQETVTQLEAGNLPLAEAMALYQTGMDLAKQCGLQLDQAELTIKKLTPSGDLVDFEEI' A
#
# COMPACT_ATOMS: atom_id res chain seq x y z
N MET A 1 9.09 -16.83 -11.78
CA MET A 1 8.78 -15.40 -11.53
C MET A 1 7.37 -15.42 -10.97
N ASP A 2 7.25 -14.99 -9.72
CA ASP A 2 6.17 -15.34 -8.80
C ASP A 2 4.82 -14.72 -9.22
N SER A 3 3.80 -15.56 -9.41
CA SER A 3 2.48 -15.16 -9.93
C SER A 3 1.65 -14.34 -8.94
N THR A 4 2.05 -14.31 -7.66
CA THR A 4 1.39 -13.57 -6.58
C THR A 4 1.73 -12.08 -6.59
N ALA A 5 2.98 -11.71 -6.86
CA ALA A 5 3.41 -10.31 -6.97
C ALA A 5 2.63 -9.58 -8.08
N ASN A 6 2.45 -10.24 -9.23
CA ASN A 6 1.70 -9.68 -10.36
C ASN A 6 0.20 -9.47 -10.06
N ALA A 7 -0.36 -10.15 -9.06
CA ALA A 7 -1.75 -9.94 -8.66
C ALA A 7 -1.92 -8.74 -7.72
N ILE A 8 -0.91 -8.42 -6.91
CA ILE A 8 -0.91 -7.25 -6.01
C ILE A 8 -0.74 -5.96 -6.82
N ASP A 9 0.14 -5.99 -7.84
CA ASP A 9 0.41 -4.83 -8.70
C ASP A 9 -0.83 -4.33 -9.47
N GLN A 10 -1.86 -5.18 -9.61
CA GLN A 10 -3.12 -4.86 -10.32
C GLN A 10 -4.23 -4.35 -9.40
N LEU A 11 -4.03 -4.34 -8.08
CA LEU A 11 -5.03 -3.86 -7.13
C LEU A 11 -5.18 -2.34 -7.17
N THR A 12 -6.40 -1.84 -6.96
CA THR A 12 -6.59 -0.42 -6.65
C THR A 12 -6.03 -0.09 -5.26
N PHE A 13 -5.93 1.20 -4.95
CA PHE A 13 -5.43 1.66 -3.66
C PHE A 13 -6.30 1.11 -2.52
N GLU A 14 -7.62 1.23 -2.64
CA GLU A 14 -8.57 0.78 -1.64
C GLU A 14 -8.50 -0.73 -1.44
N GLU A 15 -8.36 -1.50 -2.51
CA GLU A 15 -8.22 -2.96 -2.45
C GLU A 15 -6.92 -3.38 -1.76
N ALA A 16 -5.79 -2.78 -2.15
CA ALA A 16 -4.49 -3.06 -1.55
C ALA A 16 -4.47 -2.66 -0.07
N TYR A 17 -5.04 -1.50 0.26
CA TYR A 17 -5.11 -0.99 1.63
C TYR A 17 -6.00 -1.86 2.53
N ASN A 18 -7.18 -2.28 2.05
CA ASN A 18 -8.06 -3.18 2.81
C ASN A 18 -7.37 -4.52 3.10
N ARG A 19 -6.72 -5.12 2.10
CA ARG A 19 -5.94 -6.37 2.29
C ARG A 19 -4.78 -6.18 3.25
N LEU A 20 -4.12 -5.01 3.22
CA LEU A 20 -3.05 -4.69 4.15
C LEU A 20 -3.58 -4.64 5.59
N GLN A 21 -4.71 -3.97 5.82
CA GLN A 21 -5.34 -3.93 7.14
C GLN A 21 -5.74 -5.32 7.64
N GLU A 22 -6.30 -6.17 6.77
CA GLU A 22 -6.61 -7.56 7.11
C GLU A 22 -5.37 -8.36 7.48
N THR A 23 -4.27 -8.16 6.74
CA THR A 23 -2.98 -8.82 6.99
C THR A 23 -2.40 -8.39 8.34
N VAL A 24 -2.40 -7.08 8.63
CA VAL A 24 -1.96 -6.52 9.91
C VAL A 24 -2.81 -7.08 11.06
N THR A 25 -4.13 -7.08 10.91
CA THR A 25 -5.05 -7.62 11.92
C THR A 25 -4.75 -9.08 12.25
N GLN A 26 -4.45 -9.90 11.24
CA GLN A 26 -4.08 -11.31 11.44
C GLN A 26 -2.73 -11.47 12.15
N LEU A 27 -1.74 -10.65 11.80
CA LEU A 27 -0.43 -10.65 12.46
C LEU A 27 -0.54 -10.23 13.93
N GLU A 28 -1.35 -9.21 14.23
CA GLU A 28 -1.59 -8.71 15.58
C GLU A 28 -2.34 -9.70 16.47
N ALA A 29 -3.18 -10.56 15.89
CA ALA A 29 -3.86 -11.63 16.63
C ALA A 29 -2.88 -12.63 17.28
N GLY A 30 -1.66 -12.75 16.75
CA GLY A 30 -0.55 -13.47 17.39
C GLY A 30 -0.74 -14.97 17.55
N ASN A 31 -1.76 -15.57 16.92
CA ASN A 31 -2.12 -16.98 17.05
C ASN A 31 -1.71 -17.84 15.83
N LEU A 32 -0.75 -17.35 15.03
CA LEU A 32 -0.30 -17.96 13.79
C LEU A 32 0.98 -18.78 13.98
N PRO A 33 1.13 -19.92 13.30
CA PRO A 33 2.43 -20.58 13.14
C PRO A 33 3.47 -19.64 12.53
N LEU A 34 4.73 -19.78 12.91
CA LEU A 34 5.83 -18.92 12.43
C LEU A 34 5.89 -18.82 10.90
N ALA A 35 5.70 -19.95 10.20
CA ALA A 35 5.73 -19.97 8.74
C ALA A 35 4.59 -19.13 8.12
N GLU A 36 3.39 -19.15 8.70
CA GLU A 36 2.25 -18.36 8.25
C GLU A 36 2.44 -16.88 8.58
N ALA A 37 2.95 -16.57 9.78
CA ALA A 37 3.29 -15.20 10.16
C ALA A 37 4.34 -14.59 9.22
N MET A 38 5.35 -15.36 8.81
CA MET A 38 6.36 -14.92 7.83
C MET A 38 5.75 -14.66 6.44
N ALA A 39 4.83 -15.51 5.98
CA ALA A 39 4.16 -15.34 4.70
C ALA A 39 3.23 -14.11 4.69
N LEU A 40 2.46 -13.91 5.77
CA LEU A 40 1.63 -12.73 5.96
C LEU A 40 2.48 -11.46 6.06
N TYR A 41 3.61 -11.49 6.76
CA TYR A 41 4.53 -10.35 6.82
C TYR A 41 5.02 -9.95 5.43
N GLN A 42 5.50 -10.91 4.63
CA GLN A 42 5.94 -10.64 3.26
C GLN A 42 4.80 -10.05 2.42
N THR A 43 3.62 -10.65 2.48
CA THR A 43 2.43 -10.15 1.78
C THR A 43 2.08 -8.72 2.21
N GLY A 44 2.14 -8.42 3.50
CA GLY A 44 1.92 -7.08 4.04
C GLY A 44 2.94 -6.05 3.55
N MET A 45 4.20 -6.43 3.42
CA MET A 45 5.23 -5.56 2.85
C MET A 45 4.98 -5.26 1.38
N ASP A 46 4.57 -6.25 0.60
CA ASP A 46 4.26 -6.06 -0.82
C ASP A 46 3.01 -5.18 -1.01
N LEU A 47 1.98 -5.37 -0.20
CA LEU A 47 0.79 -4.51 -0.18
C LEU A 47 1.12 -3.07 0.23
N ALA A 48 1.92 -2.88 1.29
CA ALA A 48 2.34 -1.56 1.75
C ALA A 48 3.15 -0.81 0.67
N LYS A 49 4.04 -1.52 -0.02
CA LYS A 49 4.79 -0.98 -1.15
C LYS A 49 3.86 -0.54 -2.29
N GLN A 50 2.87 -1.35 -2.63
CA GLN A 50 1.90 -1.02 -3.67
C GLN A 50 1.07 0.22 -3.30
N CYS A 51 0.60 0.33 -2.06
CA CYS A 51 -0.08 1.53 -1.57
C CYS A 51 0.81 2.78 -1.70
N GLY A 52 2.09 2.68 -1.30
CA GLY A 52 3.05 3.77 -1.42
C GLY A 52 3.24 4.24 -2.87
N LEU A 53 3.42 3.30 -3.81
CA LEU A 53 3.57 3.62 -5.23
C LEU A 53 2.35 4.38 -5.80
N GLN A 54 1.14 4.01 -5.38
CA GLN A 54 -0.08 4.67 -5.83
C GLN A 54 -0.23 6.08 -5.24
N LEU A 55 0.13 6.26 -3.97
CA LEU A 55 0.16 7.58 -3.33
C LEU A 55 1.20 8.51 -3.98
N ASP A 56 2.41 8.01 -4.23
CA ASP A 56 3.45 8.76 -4.94
C ASP A 56 2.97 9.21 -6.33
N GLN A 57 2.29 8.32 -7.05
CA GLN A 57 1.75 8.62 -8.38
C GLN A 57 0.61 9.66 -8.31
N ALA A 58 -0.24 9.59 -7.29
CA ALA A 58 -1.29 10.57 -7.05
C ALA A 58 -0.69 11.95 -6.72
N GLU A 59 0.31 12.00 -5.84
CA GLU A 59 1.02 13.21 -5.47
C GLU A 59 1.69 13.87 -6.69
N LEU A 60 2.39 13.08 -7.52
CA LEU A 60 2.98 13.56 -8.77
C LEU A 60 1.94 14.12 -9.74
N THR A 61 0.75 13.52 -9.77
CA THR A 61 -0.34 13.99 -10.62
C THR A 61 -0.86 15.34 -10.13
N ILE A 62 -1.06 15.49 -8.82
CA ILE A 62 -1.47 16.76 -8.20
C ILE A 62 -0.42 17.86 -8.46
N LYS A 63 0.86 17.57 -8.23
CA LYS A 63 1.98 18.50 -8.48
C LYS A 63 2.03 19.04 -9.91
N LYS A 64 1.64 18.23 -10.90
CA LYS A 64 1.62 18.64 -12.32
C LYS A 64 0.43 19.55 -12.67
N LEU A 65 -0.63 19.53 -11.86
CA LEU A 65 -1.85 20.30 -12.09
C LEU A 65 -1.83 21.65 -11.36
N THR A 66 -0.96 21.84 -10.35
CA THR A 66 -0.81 23.11 -9.65
C THR A 66 0.12 24.06 -10.43
N PRO A 67 -0.34 25.24 -10.87
CA PRO A 67 0.43 26.16 -11.74
C PRO A 67 1.71 26.72 -11.10
N SER A 68 1.80 26.68 -9.77
CA SER A 68 2.92 27.21 -9.00
C SER A 68 4.06 26.19 -8.80
N GLY A 69 3.84 24.90 -9.09
CA GLY A 69 4.82 23.83 -8.82
C GLY A 69 4.94 23.44 -7.34
N ASP A 70 4.26 24.14 -6.45
CA ASP A 70 4.21 23.84 -5.02
C ASP A 70 3.06 22.87 -4.70
N LEU A 71 3.36 21.89 -3.85
CA LEU A 71 2.32 21.24 -3.06
C LEU A 71 1.89 22.27 -2.02
N VAL A 72 0.66 22.76 -2.15
CA VAL A 72 0.03 23.43 -1.01
C VAL A 72 -0.36 22.31 -0.07
N ASP A 73 0.26 22.24 1.11
CA ASP A 73 -0.20 21.32 2.14
C ASP A 73 -1.68 21.61 2.38
N PHE A 74 -2.52 20.56 2.33
CA PHE A 74 -3.97 20.69 2.51
C PHE A 74 -4.35 21.30 3.87
N GLU A 75 -3.41 21.36 4.83
CA GLU A 75 -3.57 22.01 6.13
C GLU A 75 -3.54 23.55 6.09
N GLU A 76 -3.12 24.17 4.97
CA GLU A 76 -3.06 25.63 4.80
C GLU A 76 -4.28 26.25 4.08
N ILE A 77 -5.34 25.48 3.79
CA ILE A 77 -6.59 25.96 3.15
C ILE A 77 -7.74 26.07 4.15
#